data_AF-A0A7X7F2Z4-F1
#
_entry.id   AF-A0A7X7F2Z4-F1
#
_cell.length_a   1.000
_cell.length_b   1.000
_cell.length_c   1.000
_cell.angle_alpha   90.00
_cell.angle_beta   90.00
_cell.angle_gamma   90.00
#
_symmetry.space_group_name_H-M   'P 1'
#
loop_
_entity.id
_entity.type
_entity.pdbx_description
1 polymer ?
#
loop_
_entity_poly.entity_id
_entity_poly.type
_entity_poly.pdbx_seq_one_letter_code
_entity_poly.pdbx_strand_id
1 'polypeptide(L)' 'MGALLTLISFLCGIGSLVCFIFVLVKMFQNNETTMGIVCIVTTFLCGIGVLITFILGWVNVGKWRIQQIMMIWT' A
#
# COMPACT_ATOMS: atom_id res chain seq x y z
N MET A 1 13.38 26.10 -9.78
CA MET A 1 13.00 24.76 -10.30
C MET A 1 13.07 23.62 -9.27
N GLY A 2 13.71 23.74 -8.10
CA GLY A 2 13.86 22.61 -7.16
C GLY A 2 12.75 22.42 -6.09
N ALA A 3 12.13 23.51 -5.63
CA ALA A 3 11.17 23.45 -4.51
C ALA A 3 9.82 22.82 -4.86
N LEU A 4 9.34 22.99 -6.09
CA LEU A 4 8.04 22.47 -6.52
C LEU A 4 8.10 20.95 -6.80
N LEU A 5 9.21 20.48 -7.37
CA LEU A 5 9.46 19.04 -7.59
C LEU A 5 9.61 18.28 -6.26
N THR A 6 10.32 18.84 -5.29
CA THR A 6 10.50 18.23 -3.96
C THR A 6 9.17 18.10 -3.21
N LEU A 7 8.29 19.11 -3.31
CA LEU A 7 6.97 19.09 -2.70
C LEU A 7 6.07 18.00 -3.30
N ILE A 8 6.08 17.83 -4.63
CA ILE A 8 5.33 16.78 -5.33
C ILE A 8 5.88 15.39 -4.96
N SER A 9 7.21 15.20 -4.97
CA SER A 9 7.81 13.93 -4.57
C SER A 9 7.47 13.54 -3.13
N PHE A 10 7.42 14.52 -2.22
CA PHE A 10 7.04 14.30 -0.83
C PHE A 10 5.56 13.89 -0.69
N LEU A 11 4.67 14.58 -1.41
CA LEU A 11 3.23 14.25 -1.44
C LEU A 11 2.98 12.85 -2.02
N CYS A 12 3.66 12.48 -3.12
CA CYS A 12 3.57 11.13 -3.69
C CYS A 12 4.11 10.06 -2.73
N GLY A 13 5.22 10.34 -2.03
CA GLY A 13 5.78 9.44 -1.03
C GLY A 13 4.82 9.17 0.13
N ILE A 14 4.22 10.24 0.68
CA ILE A 14 3.21 10.12 1.74
C ILE A 14 1.96 9.40 1.23
N GLY A 15 1.46 9.75 0.03
CA GLY A 15 0.30 9.10 -0.57
C GLY A 15 0.49 7.58 -0.70
N SER A 16 1.64 7.15 -1.20
CA SER A 16 1.98 5.72 -1.32
C SER A 16 2.03 5.02 0.04
N LEU A 17 2.61 5.68 1.06
CA LEU A 17 2.72 5.14 2.42
C LEU A 17 1.34 5.00 3.07
N VAL A 18 0.46 5.99 2.91
CA VAL A 18 -0.92 5.95 3.42
C VAL A 18 -1.73 4.84 2.73
N CYS A 19 -1.64 4.70 1.40
CA CYS A 19 -2.30 3.63 0.66
C CYS A 19 -1.83 2.24 1.14
N PHE A 20 -0.52 2.06 1.34
CA PHE A 20 0.05 0.83 1.87
C PHE A 20 -0.52 0.47 3.25
N ILE A 21 -0.58 1.42 4.18
CA ILE A 21 -1.16 1.21 5.51
C ILE A 21 -2.65 0.84 5.39
N PHE A 22 -3.40 1.50 4.51
CA PHE A 22 -4.83 1.24 4.36
C PHE A 22 -5.11 -0.19 3.87
N VAL A 23 -4.30 -0.69 2.93
CA VAL A 23 -4.39 -2.07 2.44
C VAL A 23 -4.02 -3.07 3.55
N LEU A 24 -3.00 -2.79 4.36
CA LEU A 24 -2.68 -3.62 5.53
C LEU A 24 -3.81 -3.66 6.55
N VAL A 25 -4.42 -2.51 6.87
CA VAL A 25 -5.59 -2.45 7.76
C VAL A 25 -6.72 -3.31 7.20
N LYS A 26 -6.94 -3.28 5.88
CA LYS A 26 -7.96 -4.11 5.23
C LYS A 26 -7.63 -5.59 5.24
N MET A 27 -6.36 -5.99 5.13
CA MET A 27 -5.95 -7.38 5.35
C MET A 27 -6.29 -7.84 6.77
N PHE A 28 -5.93 -7.04 7.79
CA PHE A 28 -6.23 -7.38 9.18
C PHE A 28 -7.74 -7.44 9.46
N GLN A 29 -8.53 -6.54 8.86
CA GLN A 29 -10.00 -6.56 8.97
C GLN A 29 -10.64 -7.80 8.34
N ASN A 30 -9.96 -8.50 7.43
CA ASN A 30 -10.47 -9.68 6.74
C ASN A 30 -9.85 -11.00 7.26
N ASN A 31 -9.26 -10.99 8.47
CA ASN A 31 -8.57 -12.15 9.07
C ASN A 31 -7.36 -12.69 8.29
N GLU A 32 -6.83 -11.92 7.33
CA GLU A 32 -5.63 -12.25 6.56
C GLU A 32 -4.35 -11.76 7.30
N THR A 33 -4.33 -11.95 8.62
CA THR A 33 -3.28 -11.45 9.52
C THR A 33 -1.90 -12.01 9.15
N THR A 34 -1.84 -13.28 8.76
CA THR A 34 -0.61 -13.94 8.31
C THR A 34 -0.03 -13.26 7.08
N MET A 35 -0.87 -12.99 6.07
CA MET A 35 -0.45 -12.28 4.85
C MET A 35 -0.01 -10.85 5.17
N GLY A 36 -0.72 -10.16 6.06
CA GLY A 36 -0.36 -8.81 6.52
C GLY A 36 1.03 -8.75 7.17
N ILE A 37 1.33 -9.69 8.07
CA ILE A 37 2.64 -9.78 8.73
C ILE A 37 3.74 -10.12 7.72
N VAL A 38 3.52 -11.08 6.83
CA VAL A 38 4.48 -11.45 5.77
C VAL A 38 4.78 -10.24 4.89
N CYS A 39 3.76 -9.48 4.49
CA CYS A 39 3.93 -8.25 3.71
C CYS A 39 4.76 -7.19 4.46
N ILE A 40 4.51 -6.96 5.75
CA ILE A 40 5.28 -6.00 6.56
C ILE A 40 6.74 -6.43 6.68
N VAL A 41 6.99 -7.70 7.01
CA VAL A 41 8.33 -8.25 7.18
C VAL A 41 9.11 -8.19 5.84
N THR A 42 8.47 -8.57 4.74
CA THR A 42 9.10 -8.52 3.40
C THR A 42 9.32 -7.08 2.93
N THR A 43 8.50 -6.13 3.39
CA THR A 43 8.69 -4.70 3.14
C THR A 43 9.97 -4.20 3.83
N PHE A 44 10.20 -4.57 5.08
CA PHE A 44 11.39 -4.14 5.82
C PHE A 44 12.67 -4.89 5.42
N LEU A 45 12.58 -6.15 5.00
CA LEU A 45 13.75 -6.95 4.64
C LEU A 45 14.24 -6.72 3.21
N CYS A 46 13.33 -6.57 2.25
CA CYS A 46 13.68 -6.48 0.83
C CYS A 46 13.09 -5.26 0.11
N GLY A 47 12.22 -4.46 0.76
CA GLY A 47 11.48 -3.39 0.08
C GLY A 47 10.42 -3.88 -0.91
N ILE A 48 10.44 -5.17 -1.30
CA ILE A 48 9.51 -5.79 -2.25
C ILE A 48 8.12 -5.96 -1.64
N GLY A 49 8.00 -5.98 -0.31
CA GLY A 49 6.71 -6.14 0.35
C GLY A 49 5.68 -5.08 -0.05
N VAL A 50 6.08 -3.84 -0.38
CA VAL A 50 5.17 -2.81 -0.90
C VAL A 50 4.49 -3.28 -2.20
N LEU A 51 5.28 -3.85 -3.12
CA LEU A 51 4.82 -4.41 -4.39
C LEU A 51 3.89 -5.60 -4.19
N ILE A 52 4.22 -6.50 -3.26
CA ILE A 52 3.37 -7.66 -2.93
C ILE A 52 2.02 -7.18 -2.37
N THR A 53 2.06 -6.20 -1.47
CA THR A 53 0.85 -5.64 -0.84
C THR A 53 0.00 -4.89 -1.86
N PHE A 54 0.63 -4.23 -2.83
CA PHE A 54 -0.03 -3.60 -3.97
C PHE A 54 -0.78 -4.63 -4.83
N ILE A 55 -0.10 -5.71 -5.21
CA ILE A 55 -0.70 -6.79 -6.01
C ILE A 55 -1.83 -7.46 -5.23
N LEU A 56 -1.63 -7.80 -3.96
CA LEU A 56 -2.67 -8.42 -3.11
C LEU A 56 -3.87 -7.50 -2.89
N GLY A 57 -3.64 -6.19 -2.76
CA GLY A 57 -4.69 -5.18 -2.70
C GLY A 57 -5.53 -5.15 -3.99
N TRP A 58 -4.89 -5.24 -5.16
CA TRP A 58 -5.58 -5.31 -6.45
C TRP A 58 -6.34 -6.64 -6.64
N VAL A 59 -5.74 -7.76 -6.26
CA VAL A 59 -6.38 -9.08 -6.34
C VAL A 59 -7.63 -9.14 -5.47
N ASN A 60 -7.60 -8.51 -4.29
CA ASN A 60 -8.73 -8.50 -3.35
C ASN A 60 -9.57 -7.22 -3.41
N VAL A 61 -9.42 -6.40 -4.46
CA VAL A 61 -10.04 -5.08 -4.54
C VAL A 61 -11.56 -5.13 -4.45
N GLY A 62 -12.17 -6.17 -5.04
CA GLY A 62 -13.62 -6.43 -4.97
C GLY A 62 -14.06 -6.97 -3.61
N LYS A 63 -13.25 -7.81 -2.97
CA LYS A 63 -13.54 -8.37 -1.63
C LYS A 63 -13.48 -7.29 -0.56
N TRP A 64 -12.47 -6.41 -0.61
CA TRP A 64 -12.23 -5.41 0.43
C TRP A 64 -12.88 -4.05 0.14
N ARG A 65 -13.56 -3.91 -1.01
CA ARG A 65 -14.19 -2.66 -1.50
C ARG A 65 -13.22 -1.47 -1.48
N ILE A 66 -11.96 -1.72 -1.84
CA ILE A 66 -10.88 -0.71 -1.87
C ILE A 66 -10.61 -0.14 -3.28
N GLN A 67 -11.61 -0.28 -4.18
CA GLN A 67 -11.82 0.47 -5.45
C GLN A 67 -10.97 1.75 -5.55
N GLN A 68 -11.38 2.74 -4.76
CA GLN A 68 -10.87 4.10 -4.87
C GLN A 68 -9.42 4.22 -4.39
N ILE A 69 -9.05 3.48 -3.34
CA ILE A 69 -7.71 3.58 -2.75
C ILE A 69 -6.67 2.98 -3.71
N MET A 70 -6.97 1.83 -4.32
CA MET A 70 -6.06 1.21 -5.30
C MET A 70 -5.92 2.03 -6.58
N MET A 71 -6.98 2.75 -7.00
CA MET A 71 -6.92 3.68 -8.13
C MET A 71 -6.13 4.95 -7.82
N ILE A 72 -6.17 5.45 -6.58
CA ILE A 72 -5.35 6.61 -6.16
C ILE A 72 -3.87 6.20 -6.01
N TRP A 73 -3.61 4.93 -5.70
CA TRP A 73 -2.26 4.43 -5.49
C TRP A 73 -1.51 4.08 -6.78
N THR A 74 -2.22 3.81 -7.88
CA THR A 74 -1.63 3.54 -9.21
C THR A 74 -1.45 4.83 -10.00
#